data_AF-E4TMI5-F1
#
_entry.id   AF-E4TMI5-F1
#
_cell.length_a   1.000
_cell.length_b   1.000
_cell.length_c   1.000
_cell.angle_alpha   90.00
_cell.angle_beta   90.00
_cell.angle_gamma   90.00
#
_symmetry.space_group_name_H-M   'P 1'
#
loop_
_entity.id
_entity.type
_entity.pdbx_description
1 polymer ?
#
loop_
_entity_poly.entity_id
_entity_poly.type
_entity_poly.pdbx_seq_one_letter_code
_entity_poly.pdbx_strand_id
1 'polypeptide(L)'
;MESYSFIFGTIIILLAIALIVIVIRYPLDIIRGFLEMIRPDSYRTWFLAPIWFLFYGLNKLFNLSIIEDKESSQDKPEEPYKSIKNLKFDFSTGKKFISYSNNEIHALLVDFVAFSEGNYELEDFSIKSKQTILECPNAISFYDYCILVQHIWNTQKGATFGIFISAKLKFYFYQDDKTLHNLIGQTIDGKRFSIYTLDDLNKKIHLRLNDNIRVKKFDLLEY
;
A
#
# COMPACT_ATOMS: atom_id res chain seq x y z
N MET A 1 -17.70 -11.55 -47.45
CA MET A 1 -16.52 -12.19 -46.85
C MET A 1 -15.26 -11.33 -47.01
N GLU A 2 -15.06 -10.67 -48.15
CA GLU A 2 -13.86 -9.87 -48.42
C GLU A 2 -13.67 -8.64 -47.50
N SER A 3 -14.75 -7.94 -47.12
CA SER A 3 -14.67 -6.76 -46.24
C SER A 3 -14.22 -7.10 -44.81
N TYR A 4 -14.54 -8.28 -44.30
CA TYR A 4 -14.15 -8.71 -42.95
C TYR A 4 -12.67 -9.08 -42.88
N SER A 5 -12.10 -9.67 -43.94
CA SER A 5 -10.65 -9.91 -44.03
C SER A 5 -9.85 -8.61 -44.06
N PHE A 6 -10.35 -7.58 -44.74
CA PHE A 6 -9.68 -6.29 -44.81
C PHE A 6 -9.66 -5.56 -43.45
N ILE A 7 -10.80 -5.55 -42.74
CA ILE A 7 -10.89 -4.99 -41.40
C ILE A 7 -9.98 -5.76 -40.43
N PHE A 8 -9.99 -7.09 -40.48
CA PHE A 8 -9.16 -7.93 -39.63
C PHE A 8 -7.65 -7.72 -39.89
N GLY A 9 -7.25 -7.64 -41.16
CA GLY A 9 -5.87 -7.32 -41.54
C GLY A 9 -5.43 -5.94 -41.03
N THR A 10 -6.32 -4.95 -41.12
CA THR A 10 -6.04 -3.59 -40.63
C THR A 10 -5.86 -3.55 -39.12
N ILE A 11 -6.67 -4.29 -38.37
CA ILE A 11 -6.56 -4.41 -36.90
C ILE A 11 -5.23 -5.07 -36.50
N ILE A 12 -4.82 -6.13 -37.19
CA ILE A 12 -3.54 -6.81 -36.91
C ILE A 12 -2.36 -5.86 -37.16
N ILE A 13 -2.39 -5.10 -38.24
CA ILE A 13 -1.33 -4.13 -38.55
C ILE A 13 -1.27 -3.03 -37.49
N LEU A 14 -2.43 -2.50 -37.05
CA LEU A 14 -2.48 -1.52 -35.97
C LEU A 14 -1.97 -2.07 -34.64
N LEU A 15 -2.31 -3.32 -34.30
CA LEU A 15 -1.77 -4.01 -33.12
C LEU A 15 -0.26 -4.20 -33.21
N ALA A 16 0.26 -4.58 -34.38
CA ALA A 16 1.70 -4.73 -34.59
C ALA A 16 2.43 -3.38 -34.44
N ILE A 17 1.88 -2.29 -34.99
CA ILE A 17 2.43 -0.94 -34.84
C ILE A 17 2.40 -0.52 -33.36
N ALA A 18 1.28 -0.74 -32.66
CA ALA A 18 1.18 -0.44 -31.23
C ALA A 18 2.22 -1.24 -30.41
N LEU A 19 2.40 -2.52 -30.72
CA LEU A 19 3.41 -3.38 -30.09
C LEU A 19 4.82 -2.80 -30.30
N ILE A 20 5.16 -2.41 -31.53
CA ILE A 20 6.46 -1.80 -31.86
C ILE A 20 6.66 -0.49 -31.09
N VAL A 21 5.62 0.37 -31.02
CA VAL A 21 5.68 1.63 -30.26
C VAL A 21 5.90 1.37 -28.77
N ILE A 22 5.23 0.37 -28.19
CA ILE A 22 5.41 0.00 -26.78
C ILE A 22 6.84 -0.50 -26.55
N VAL A 23 7.38 -1.34 -27.44
CA VAL A 23 8.76 -1.84 -27.38
C VAL A 23 9.81 -0.73 -27.46
N ILE A 24 9.60 0.26 -28.32
CA ILE A 24 10.52 1.39 -28.48
C ILE A 24 10.41 2.36 -27.30
N ARG A 25 9.19 2.64 -26.83
CA ARG A 25 8.93 3.68 -25.82
C ARG A 25 9.16 3.19 -24.40
N TYR A 26 8.97 1.90 -24.14
CA TYR A 26 9.07 1.28 -22.82
C TYR A 26 9.92 0.00 -22.84
N PRO A 27 11.17 0.06 -23.34
CA PRO A 27 12.02 -1.13 -23.44
C PRO A 27 12.31 -1.73 -22.06
N LEU A 28 12.45 -0.88 -21.04
CA LEU A 28 12.73 -1.32 -19.67
C LEU A 28 11.55 -2.06 -19.03
N ASP A 29 10.31 -1.61 -19.25
CA ASP A 29 9.11 -2.25 -18.68
C ASP A 29 8.80 -3.59 -19.35
N ILE A 30 9.07 -3.72 -20.66
CA ILE A 30 8.92 -4.99 -21.37
C ILE A 30 10.00 -5.98 -20.96
N ILE A 31 11.25 -5.53 -20.84
CA ILE A 31 12.35 -6.36 -20.32
C ILE A 31 12.00 -6.79 -18.90
N ARG A 32 11.46 -5.91 -18.06
CA ARG A 32 10.98 -6.25 -16.71
C ARG A 32 9.89 -7.32 -16.73
N GLY A 33 8.83 -7.15 -17.53
CA GLY A 33 7.76 -8.14 -17.64
C GLY A 33 8.25 -9.49 -18.17
N PHE A 34 9.18 -9.49 -19.12
CA PHE A 34 9.78 -10.72 -19.65
C PHE A 34 10.69 -11.41 -18.61
N LEU A 35 11.46 -10.63 -17.84
CA LEU A 35 12.31 -11.16 -16.77
C LEU A 35 11.51 -11.73 -15.61
N GLU A 36 10.37 -11.12 -15.27
CA GLU A 36 9.42 -11.67 -14.29
C GLU A 36 8.80 -12.98 -14.79
N MET A 37 8.46 -13.07 -16.09
CA MET A 37 7.91 -14.29 -16.69
C MET A 37 8.94 -15.44 -16.75
N ILE A 38 10.22 -15.12 -16.88
CA ILE A 38 11.33 -16.09 -16.97
C ILE A 38 11.92 -16.45 -15.60
N ARG A 39 11.43 -15.81 -14.53
CA ARG A 39 11.93 -16.05 -13.18
C ARG A 39 11.91 -17.55 -12.85
N PRO A 40 13.03 -18.11 -12.36
CA PRO A 40 13.15 -19.54 -12.09
C PRO A 40 12.45 -19.91 -10.77
N ASP A 41 11.14 -19.64 -10.69
CA ASP A 41 10.30 -20.00 -9.54
C ASP A 41 9.54 -21.32 -9.76
N SER A 42 9.60 -21.91 -10.96
CA SER A 42 8.97 -23.19 -11.31
C SER A 42 9.95 -24.18 -11.94
N TYR A 43 9.76 -25.49 -11.70
CA TYR A 43 10.53 -26.56 -12.35
C TYR A 43 10.53 -26.47 -13.88
N ARG A 44 9.49 -25.84 -14.45
CA ARG A 44 9.36 -25.64 -15.91
C ARG A 44 10.22 -24.50 -16.47
N THR A 45 10.71 -23.56 -15.66
CA THR A 45 11.49 -22.39 -16.14
C THR A 45 12.97 -22.44 -15.76
N TRP A 46 13.43 -23.50 -15.08
CA TRP A 46 14.81 -23.63 -14.62
C TRP A 46 15.86 -23.60 -15.77
N PHE A 47 15.50 -24.08 -16.96
CA PHE A 47 16.40 -24.04 -18.12
C PHE A 47 16.69 -22.61 -18.62
N LEU A 48 15.87 -21.62 -18.23
CA LEU A 48 16.06 -20.21 -18.56
C LEU A 48 16.82 -19.45 -17.47
N ALA A 49 17.17 -20.10 -16.36
CA ALA A 49 17.93 -19.49 -15.27
C ALA A 49 19.25 -18.83 -15.72
N PRO A 50 20.04 -19.38 -16.67
CA PRO A 50 21.27 -18.73 -17.13
C PRO A 50 21.02 -17.35 -17.75
N ILE A 51 19.91 -17.19 -18.47
CA ILE A 51 19.50 -15.92 -19.08
C ILE A 51 19.10 -14.95 -17.97
N TRP A 52 18.30 -15.40 -17.00
CA TRP A 52 17.90 -14.59 -15.86
C TRP A 52 19.11 -14.09 -15.03
N PHE A 53 20.09 -14.95 -14.75
CA PHE A 53 21.31 -14.58 -14.03
C PHE A 53 22.17 -13.56 -14.77
N LEU A 54 22.26 -13.66 -16.10
CA LEU A 54 22.95 -12.66 -16.94
C LEU A 54 22.31 -11.28 -16.79
N PHE A 55 20.98 -11.20 -16.86
CA PHE A 55 20.25 -9.95 -16.67
C PHE A 55 20.33 -9.43 -15.23
N TYR A 56 20.29 -10.30 -14.22
CA TYR A 56 20.51 -9.92 -12.82
C TYR A 56 21.91 -9.33 -12.60
N GLY A 57 22.94 -9.94 -13.16
CA GLY A 57 24.32 -9.44 -13.11
C GLY A 57 24.48 -8.08 -13.80
N LEU A 58 23.88 -7.92 -14.98
CA LEU A 58 23.84 -6.63 -15.68
C LEU A 58 23.10 -5.57 -14.87
N ASN A 59 21.97 -5.92 -14.26
CA ASN A 59 21.20 -5.00 -13.41
C ASN A 59 22.04 -4.47 -12.25
N LYS A 60 22.81 -5.36 -11.60
CA LYS A 60 23.71 -5.02 -10.48
C LYS A 60 24.93 -4.21 -10.90
N LEU A 61 25.49 -4.45 -12.08
CA LEU A 61 26.65 -3.71 -12.59
C LEU A 61 26.28 -2.30 -13.09
N PHE A 62 25.11 -2.15 -13.70
CA PHE A 62 24.66 -0.88 -14.28
C PHE A 62 23.72 -0.07 -13.36
N ASN A 63 23.43 -0.58 -12.14
CA ASN A 63 22.52 0.01 -11.16
C ASN A 63 21.14 0.36 -11.76
N LEU A 64 20.70 -0.44 -12.73
CA LEU A 64 19.41 -0.30 -13.37
C LEU A 64 18.37 -0.82 -12.36
N SER A 65 17.27 -0.11 -12.16
CA SER A 65 16.21 -0.53 -11.22
C SER A 65 15.20 -1.48 -11.88
N ILE A 66 15.68 -2.43 -12.70
CA ILE A 66 14.81 -3.29 -13.53
C ILE A 66 14.30 -4.48 -12.72
N ILE A 67 15.12 -5.01 -11.81
CA ILE A 67 14.76 -6.12 -10.92
C ILE A 67 14.64 -5.53 -9.52
N GLU A 68 13.41 -5.41 -9.01
CA GLU A 68 13.19 -5.19 -7.58
C GLU A 68 13.71 -6.42 -6.84
N ASP A 69 14.72 -6.23 -6.00
CA ASP A 69 15.17 -7.21 -5.02
C ASP A 69 14.01 -7.47 -4.04
N LYS A 70 13.06 -8.31 -4.44
CA LYS A 70 12.12 -8.95 -3.53
C LYS A 70 12.89 -10.01 -2.77
N GLU A 71 13.67 -9.58 -1.78
CA GLU A 71 14.10 -10.45 -0.70
C GLU A 71 12.83 -11.03 -0.04
N SER A 72 12.62 -12.33 -0.29
CA SER A 72 11.82 -13.25 0.52
C SER A 72 10.32 -12.91 0.71
N SER A 73 9.50 -13.33 -0.25
CA SER A 73 8.12 -13.75 0.03
C SER A 73 7.52 -14.48 -1.18
N GLN A 74 8.07 -15.66 -1.47
CA GLN A 74 7.34 -16.68 -2.22
C GLN A 74 6.14 -17.14 -1.37
N ASP A 75 4.93 -16.98 -1.90
CA ASP A 75 3.72 -17.79 -1.68
C ASP A 75 3.21 -18.08 -0.25
N LYS A 76 3.69 -17.39 0.78
CA LYS A 76 3.03 -17.41 2.09
C LYS A 76 2.03 -16.26 2.17
N PRO A 77 0.75 -16.53 2.49
CA PRO A 77 -0.17 -15.46 2.82
C PRO A 77 0.48 -14.65 3.93
N GLU A 78 0.55 -13.35 3.74
CA GLU A 78 1.20 -12.46 4.66
C GLU A 78 0.59 -12.62 6.05
N GLU A 79 1.39 -13.16 6.98
CA GLU A 79 0.89 -13.48 8.29
C GLU A 79 0.80 -12.23 9.17
N PRO A 80 -0.18 -12.18 10.07
CA PRO A 80 -0.22 -11.14 11.07
C PRO A 80 0.99 -11.24 12.01
N TYR A 81 1.51 -10.09 12.45
CA TYR A 81 2.48 -10.05 13.53
C TYR A 81 1.95 -10.80 14.76
N LYS A 82 2.79 -11.68 15.33
CA LYS A 82 2.48 -12.40 16.57
C LYS A 82 2.17 -11.39 17.68
N SER A 83 1.03 -11.57 18.33
CA SER A 83 0.62 -10.71 19.44
C SER A 83 0.99 -11.33 20.78
N ILE A 84 1.56 -10.51 21.68
CA ILE A 84 1.72 -10.85 23.09
C ILE A 84 0.37 -10.67 23.81
N LYS A 85 -0.36 -9.61 23.43
CA LYS A 85 -1.65 -9.24 24.03
C LYS A 85 -2.46 -8.37 23.07
N ASN A 86 -3.77 -8.58 23.05
CA ASN A 86 -4.71 -7.71 22.34
C ASN A 86 -5.23 -6.60 23.26
N LEU A 87 -4.94 -5.35 22.90
CA LEU A 87 -5.47 -4.16 23.57
C LEU A 87 -6.78 -3.74 22.90
N LYS A 88 -7.91 -4.03 23.53
CA LYS A 88 -9.22 -3.53 23.10
C LYS A 88 -9.39 -2.08 23.51
N PHE A 89 -10.07 -1.30 22.68
CA PHE A 89 -10.36 0.10 22.94
C PHE A 89 -11.64 0.52 22.23
N ASP A 90 -12.19 1.67 22.63
CA ASP A 90 -13.40 2.22 22.01
C ASP A 90 -13.00 3.27 20.96
N PHE A 91 -13.05 2.86 19.69
CA PHE A 91 -12.70 3.71 18.57
C PHE A 91 -13.70 4.87 18.37
N SER A 92 -14.96 4.72 18.79
CA SER A 92 -15.98 5.75 18.58
C SER A 92 -15.70 7.03 19.36
N THR A 93 -15.06 6.91 20.53
CA THR A 93 -14.83 8.02 21.48
C THR A 93 -13.64 8.91 21.16
N GLY A 94 -12.77 8.51 20.23
CA GLY A 94 -11.56 9.27 19.91
C GLY A 94 -11.72 10.15 18.67
N LYS A 95 -10.90 11.20 18.60
CA LYS A 95 -10.66 11.96 17.37
C LYS A 95 -9.67 11.19 16.49
N LYS A 96 -9.88 11.28 15.18
CA LYS A 96 -9.11 10.57 14.16
C LYS A 96 -8.50 11.59 13.21
N PHE A 97 -7.18 11.55 13.08
CA PHE A 97 -6.44 12.42 12.19
C PHE A 97 -5.55 11.60 11.27
N ILE A 98 -5.21 12.15 10.12
CA ILE A 98 -4.17 11.63 9.24
C ILE A 98 -3.21 12.76 8.96
N SER A 99 -1.95 12.59 9.36
CA SER A 99 -0.86 13.44 8.92
C SER A 99 -0.39 12.95 7.55
N TYR A 100 -0.25 13.87 6.60
CA TYR A 100 0.17 13.60 5.24
C TYR A 100 1.20 14.65 4.79
N SER A 101 1.78 14.55 3.60
CA SER A 101 2.79 15.52 3.12
C SER A 101 2.48 16.14 1.76
N ASN A 102 1.58 15.55 0.96
CA ASN A 102 1.29 15.96 -0.41
C ASN A 102 -0.01 16.80 -0.52
N ASN A 103 -0.04 17.73 -1.48
CA ASN A 103 -1.18 18.56 -1.85
C ASN A 103 -2.30 17.80 -2.57
N GLU A 104 -2.07 16.55 -2.99
CA GLU A 104 -3.04 15.71 -3.71
C GLU A 104 -4.06 15.00 -2.81
N ILE A 105 -4.11 15.33 -1.51
CA ILE A 105 -5.01 14.70 -0.54
C ILE A 105 -6.48 14.70 -0.99
N HIS A 106 -6.92 15.73 -1.70
CA HIS A 106 -8.29 15.84 -2.19
C HIS A 106 -8.61 14.76 -3.24
N ALA A 107 -7.68 14.43 -4.15
CA ALA A 107 -7.89 13.38 -5.13
C ALA A 107 -7.98 12.00 -4.45
N LEU A 108 -7.11 11.75 -3.47
CA LEU A 108 -7.11 10.52 -2.68
C LEU A 108 -8.39 10.35 -1.85
N LEU A 109 -8.96 11.45 -1.36
CA LEU A 109 -10.25 11.44 -0.66
C LEU A 109 -11.42 11.13 -1.61
N VAL A 110 -11.41 11.70 -2.83
CA VAL A 110 -12.41 11.39 -3.85
C VAL A 110 -12.39 9.90 -4.18
N ASP A 111 -11.20 9.34 -4.40
CA ASP A 111 -11.05 7.91 -4.67
C ASP A 111 -11.54 7.08 -3.48
N PHE A 112 -11.16 7.45 -2.26
CA PHE A 112 -11.60 6.77 -1.03
C PHE A 112 -13.12 6.76 -0.86
N VAL A 113 -13.76 7.92 -0.94
CA VAL A 113 -15.22 8.05 -0.77
C VAL A 113 -15.97 7.24 -1.83
N ALA A 114 -15.42 7.10 -3.04
CA ALA A 114 -16.02 6.31 -4.09
C ALA A 114 -16.02 4.79 -3.83
N PHE A 115 -15.11 4.27 -2.98
CA PHE A 115 -15.01 2.84 -2.69
C PHE A 115 -15.33 2.45 -1.24
N SER A 116 -15.37 3.40 -0.31
CA SER A 116 -15.55 3.11 1.12
C SER A 116 -16.89 2.43 1.42
N GLU A 117 -16.94 1.59 2.45
CA GLU A 117 -18.19 0.94 2.87
C GLU A 117 -19.17 1.93 3.52
N GLY A 118 -18.64 3.01 4.11
CA GLY A 118 -19.45 4.08 4.70
C GLY A 118 -19.97 5.08 3.67
N ASN A 119 -21.14 5.66 3.97
CA ASN A 119 -21.72 6.78 3.23
C ASN A 119 -21.08 8.10 3.73
N TYR A 120 -19.82 8.32 3.40
CA TYR A 120 -19.12 9.57 3.72
C TYR A 120 -19.23 10.56 2.57
N GLU A 121 -19.32 11.84 2.87
CA GLU A 121 -19.20 12.92 1.90
C GLU A 121 -17.81 13.58 2.03
N LEU A 122 -17.33 14.30 1.01
CA LEU A 122 -16.02 14.95 1.10
C LEU A 122 -16.00 16.04 2.18
N GLU A 123 -17.15 16.67 2.39
CA GLU A 123 -17.43 17.72 3.37
C GLU A 123 -17.32 17.21 4.82
N ASP A 124 -17.44 15.90 5.04
CA ASP A 124 -17.24 15.27 6.34
C ASP A 124 -15.77 15.30 6.79
N PHE A 125 -14.85 15.52 5.85
CA PHE A 125 -13.41 15.58 6.09
C PHE A 125 -12.94 17.03 6.18
N SER A 126 -12.21 17.35 7.25
CA SER A 126 -11.66 18.70 7.43
C SER A 126 -10.15 18.72 7.20
N ILE A 127 -9.73 19.41 6.14
CA ILE A 127 -8.32 19.65 5.83
C ILE A 127 -7.86 20.90 6.57
N LYS A 128 -6.95 20.73 7.54
CA LYS A 128 -6.31 21.85 8.26
C LYS A 128 -5.08 22.29 7.47
N SER A 129 -5.31 23.25 6.57
CA SER A 129 -4.39 23.73 5.52
C SER A 129 -3.03 24.28 5.99
N LYS A 130 -2.83 24.53 7.29
CA LYS A 130 -1.52 24.94 7.84
C LYS A 130 -0.65 23.78 8.33
N GLN A 131 -1.19 22.58 8.48
CA GLN A 131 -0.50 21.50 9.20
C GLN A 131 -0.43 20.16 8.45
N THR A 132 -0.85 20.09 7.18
CA THR A 132 -0.92 18.81 6.44
C THR A 132 -1.61 17.71 7.27
N ILE A 133 -2.75 18.10 7.88
CA ILE A 133 -3.60 17.26 8.73
C ILE A 133 -4.97 17.15 8.09
N LEU A 134 -5.44 15.92 7.97
CA LEU A 134 -6.80 15.57 7.62
C LEU A 134 -7.50 15.10 8.90
N GLU A 135 -8.56 15.80 9.32
CA GLU A 135 -9.46 15.34 10.37
C GLU A 135 -10.57 14.49 9.72
N CYS A 136 -10.69 13.24 10.16
CA CYS A 136 -11.70 12.31 9.66
C CYS A 136 -13.01 12.45 10.45
N PRO A 137 -14.17 12.14 9.83
CA PRO A 137 -15.44 12.18 10.54
C PRO A 137 -15.46 11.21 11.72
N ASN A 138 -16.13 11.60 12.80
CA ASN A 138 -16.23 10.75 14.00
C ASN A 138 -16.90 9.40 13.71
N ALA A 139 -17.80 9.37 12.72
CA ALA A 139 -18.55 8.20 12.29
C ALA A 139 -17.73 7.20 11.46
N ILE A 140 -16.51 7.56 11.02
CA ILE A 140 -15.66 6.63 10.25
C ILE A 140 -15.48 5.32 11.01
N SER A 141 -15.62 4.19 10.31
CA SER A 141 -15.36 2.87 10.90
C SER A 141 -13.87 2.66 11.14
N PHE A 142 -13.52 1.74 12.06
CA PHE A 142 -12.10 1.43 12.29
C PHE A 142 -11.44 0.82 11.05
N TYR A 143 -12.20 0.02 10.29
CA TYR A 143 -11.77 -0.55 9.03
C TYR A 143 -11.49 0.53 8.00
N ASP A 144 -12.49 1.37 7.69
CA ASP A 144 -12.39 2.44 6.69
C ASP A 144 -11.24 3.40 7.02
N TYR A 145 -11.05 3.72 8.29
CA TYR A 145 -9.96 4.56 8.73
C TYR A 145 -8.58 3.92 8.49
N CYS A 146 -8.43 2.62 8.77
CA CYS A 146 -7.20 1.89 8.48
C CYS A 146 -6.93 1.86 6.97
N ILE A 147 -7.95 1.59 6.15
CA ILE A 147 -7.82 1.56 4.68
C ILE A 147 -7.46 2.94 4.12
N LEU A 148 -8.06 4.03 4.63
CA LEU A 148 -7.72 5.38 4.21
C LEU A 148 -6.24 5.71 4.50
N VAL A 149 -5.75 5.35 5.69
CA VAL A 149 -4.33 5.53 6.03
C VAL A 149 -3.43 4.73 5.08
N GLN A 150 -3.78 3.48 4.75
CA GLN A 150 -3.02 2.67 3.79
C GLN A 150 -3.04 3.28 2.38
N HIS A 151 -4.22 3.72 1.92
CA HIS A 151 -4.42 4.30 0.61
C HIS A 151 -3.54 5.54 0.42
N ILE A 152 -3.58 6.47 1.38
CA ILE A 152 -2.76 7.68 1.34
C ILE A 152 -1.27 7.33 1.44
N TRP A 153 -0.92 6.41 2.33
CA TRP A 153 0.47 5.98 2.52
C TRP A 153 1.07 5.33 1.27
N ASN A 154 0.32 4.50 0.55
CA ASN A 154 0.78 3.82 -0.66
C ASN A 154 1.12 4.81 -1.77
N THR A 155 0.40 5.93 -1.84
CA THR A 155 0.68 7.02 -2.79
C THR A 155 1.86 7.88 -2.34
N GLN A 156 2.03 8.11 -1.04
CA GLN A 156 3.02 9.07 -0.49
C GLN A 156 4.26 8.41 0.15
N LYS A 157 4.42 7.09 0.01
CA LYS A 157 5.50 6.21 0.51
C LYS A 157 6.30 6.79 1.69
N GLY A 158 5.78 6.60 2.91
CA GLY A 158 6.55 6.79 4.14
C GLY A 158 6.35 8.12 4.88
N ALA A 159 5.47 9.00 4.39
CA ALA A 159 5.17 10.31 5.01
C ALA A 159 3.72 10.43 5.53
N THR A 160 3.04 9.31 5.77
CA THR A 160 1.64 9.29 6.22
C THR A 160 1.50 8.56 7.54
N PHE A 161 0.80 9.18 8.50
CA PHE A 161 0.52 8.61 9.81
C PHE A 161 -0.95 8.75 10.15
N GLY A 162 -1.61 7.65 10.49
CA GLY A 162 -2.89 7.65 11.18
C GLY A 162 -2.68 7.95 12.66
N ILE A 163 -3.45 8.88 13.21
CA ILE A 163 -3.38 9.35 14.58
C ILE A 163 -4.76 9.20 15.24
N PHE A 164 -4.80 8.48 16.36
CA PHE A 164 -6.01 8.34 17.19
C PHE A 164 -5.79 8.98 18.55
N ILE A 165 -6.72 9.83 18.97
CA ILE A 165 -6.65 10.56 20.25
C ILE A 165 -7.96 10.41 21.01
N SER A 166 -7.92 9.74 22.15
CA SER A 166 -9.00 9.69 23.15
C SER A 166 -8.47 10.06 24.53
N ALA A 167 -9.37 10.18 25.51
CA ALA A 167 -8.98 10.44 26.91
C ALA A 167 -8.14 9.31 27.52
N LYS A 168 -8.34 8.06 27.07
CA LYS A 168 -7.71 6.86 27.65
C LYS A 168 -6.54 6.32 26.82
N LEU A 169 -6.52 6.61 25.54
CA LEU A 169 -5.59 6.02 24.60
C LEU A 169 -5.25 7.01 23.50
N LYS A 170 -3.95 7.20 23.26
CA LYS A 170 -3.42 7.94 22.12
C LYS A 170 -2.38 7.07 21.42
N PHE A 171 -2.44 7.02 20.09
CA PHE A 171 -1.47 6.29 19.30
C PHE A 171 -1.35 6.86 17.89
N TYR A 172 -0.23 6.55 17.24
CA TYR A 172 -0.07 6.70 15.80
C TYR A 172 0.25 5.34 15.16
N PHE A 173 -0.03 5.22 13.88
CA PHE A 173 0.30 4.05 13.07
C PHE A 173 0.49 4.44 11.61
N TYR A 174 1.13 3.57 10.85
CA TYR A 174 1.36 3.72 9.42
C TYR A 174 1.50 2.32 8.80
N GLN A 175 1.50 2.26 7.47
CA GLN A 175 1.71 1.01 6.74
C GLN A 175 3.12 0.48 6.95
N ASP A 176 3.25 -0.80 7.28
CA ASP A 176 4.55 -1.43 7.34
C ASP A 176 5.15 -1.56 5.94
N ASP A 177 6.30 -0.93 5.69
CA ASP A 177 7.00 -0.98 4.39
C ASP A 177 7.34 -2.42 3.94
N LYS A 178 7.35 -3.39 4.87
CA LYS A 178 7.66 -4.80 4.59
C LYS A 178 6.47 -5.62 4.15
N THR A 179 5.27 -5.08 4.32
CA THR A 179 4.06 -5.87 4.43
C THR A 179 2.89 -5.15 3.78
N LEU A 180 1.94 -5.81 3.11
CA LEU A 180 0.76 -5.16 2.49
C LEU A 180 -0.41 -5.00 3.47
N HIS A 181 -0.61 -5.96 4.37
CA HIS A 181 -1.80 -6.05 5.22
C HIS A 181 -1.53 -5.71 6.68
N ASN A 182 -0.29 -5.47 7.09
CA ASN A 182 0.02 -4.99 8.43
C ASN A 182 0.25 -3.47 8.44
N LEU A 183 -0.50 -2.82 9.32
CA LEU A 183 -0.18 -1.51 9.85
C LEU A 183 0.59 -1.69 11.14
N ILE A 184 1.57 -0.83 11.40
CA ILE A 184 2.36 -0.84 12.63
C ILE A 184 2.35 0.53 13.27
N GLY A 185 2.44 0.56 14.60
CA GLY A 185 2.29 1.81 15.34
C GLY A 185 2.77 1.73 16.78
N GLN A 186 2.68 2.87 17.44
CA GLN A 186 3.05 3.02 18.84
C GLN A 186 2.04 3.89 19.59
N THR A 187 1.73 3.48 20.80
CA THR A 187 0.95 4.28 21.75
C THR A 187 1.84 5.34 22.40
N ILE A 188 1.23 6.37 23.00
CA ILE A 188 1.97 7.44 23.68
C ILE A 188 2.79 6.95 24.89
N ASP A 189 2.35 5.86 25.54
CA ASP A 189 3.09 5.19 26.61
C ASP A 189 4.17 4.21 26.08
N GLY A 190 4.43 4.24 24.77
CA GLY A 190 5.57 3.56 24.14
C GLY A 190 5.30 2.11 23.72
N LYS A 191 4.10 1.56 23.95
CA LYS A 191 3.75 0.20 23.55
C LYS A 191 3.61 0.11 22.03
N ARG A 192 4.29 -0.85 21.44
CA ARG A 192 4.27 -1.08 19.99
C ARG A 192 3.19 -2.08 19.64
N PHE A 193 2.56 -1.89 18.50
CA PHE A 193 1.48 -2.74 18.05
C PHE A 193 1.43 -2.90 16.54
N SER A 194 0.61 -3.84 16.12
CA SER A 194 0.17 -4.00 14.74
C SER A 194 -1.36 -4.04 14.64
N ILE A 195 -1.86 -3.71 13.46
CA ILE A 195 -3.24 -3.93 13.02
C ILE A 195 -3.14 -4.70 11.70
N TYR A 196 -3.88 -5.79 11.59
CA TYR A 196 -3.90 -6.61 10.38
C TYR A 196 -5.21 -6.36 9.63
N THR A 197 -5.14 -5.83 8.41
CA THR A 197 -6.33 -5.33 7.71
C THR A 197 -7.23 -6.42 7.14
N LEU A 198 -6.75 -7.67 7.05
CA LEU A 198 -7.59 -8.82 6.68
C LEU A 198 -8.37 -9.41 7.87
N ASP A 199 -8.19 -8.88 9.09
CA ASP A 199 -9.12 -9.17 10.18
C ASP A 199 -10.50 -8.53 9.92
N ASP A 200 -11.56 -9.09 10.51
CA ASP A 200 -12.86 -8.43 10.61
C ASP A 200 -12.75 -7.23 11.58
N LEU A 201 -12.19 -6.12 11.11
CA LEU A 201 -11.95 -4.89 11.89
C LEU A 201 -13.26 -4.19 12.30
N ASN A 202 -14.37 -4.51 11.64
CA ASN A 202 -15.71 -4.05 12.02
C ASN A 202 -16.20 -4.73 13.32
N LYS A 203 -15.77 -5.98 13.60
CA LYS A 203 -16.12 -6.71 14.84
C LYS A 203 -14.98 -6.81 15.85
N LYS A 204 -13.73 -6.72 15.41
CA LYS A 204 -12.53 -6.98 16.23
C LYS A 204 -11.65 -5.74 16.33
N ILE A 205 -12.17 -4.67 16.93
CA ILE A 205 -11.41 -3.45 17.22
C ILE A 205 -10.40 -3.72 18.35
N HIS A 206 -9.13 -3.95 17.99
CA HIS A 206 -8.04 -4.14 18.94
C HIS A 206 -6.68 -3.79 18.32
N LEU A 207 -5.70 -3.48 19.17
CA LEU A 207 -4.29 -3.35 18.81
C LEU A 207 -3.55 -4.59 19.27
N ARG A 208 -2.79 -5.22 18.37
CA ARG A 208 -1.98 -6.41 18.68
C ARG A 208 -0.62 -5.97 19.21
N LEU A 209 -0.45 -5.97 20.52
CA LEU A 209 0.80 -5.54 21.16
C LEU A 209 1.94 -6.50 20.81
N ASN A 210 3.08 -5.95 20.40
CA ASN A 210 4.27 -6.71 20.04
C ASN A 210 5.52 -5.83 20.16
N ASP A 211 6.38 -6.15 21.12
CA ASP A 211 7.59 -5.36 21.42
C ASP A 211 8.72 -5.53 20.37
N ASN A 212 8.64 -6.58 19.53
CA ASN A 212 9.63 -6.88 18.50
C ASN A 212 9.44 -6.06 17.23
N ILE A 213 8.31 -5.37 17.08
CA ILE A 213 8.07 -4.48 15.94
C ILE A 213 8.98 -3.26 16.08
N ARG A 214 9.57 -2.80 14.96
CA ARG A 214 10.33 -1.56 14.89
C ARG A 214 9.43 -0.47 14.30
N VAL A 215 9.23 0.62 15.04
CA VAL A 215 8.32 1.70 14.66
C VAL A 215 9.11 3.00 14.49
N LYS A 216 8.84 3.74 13.41
CA LYS A 216 9.39 5.08 13.16
C LYS A 216 8.87 6.03 14.24
N LYS A 217 9.73 6.86 14.83
CA LYS A 217 9.29 7.86 15.81
C LYS A 217 8.43 8.92 15.12
N PHE A 218 7.31 9.25 15.73
CA PHE A 218 6.42 10.33 15.34
C PHE A 218 6.05 11.14 16.59
N ASP A 219 6.10 12.47 16.51
CA ASP A 219 5.76 13.32 17.65
C ASP A 219 4.25 13.58 17.70
N LEU A 220 3.60 12.90 18.63
CA LEU A 220 2.16 13.05 18.91
C LEU A 220 1.83 14.32 19.69
N LEU A 221 2.81 15.02 20.28
CA LEU A 221 2.57 16.15 21.18
C LEU A 221 2.08 17.42 20.46
N GLU A 222 2.16 17.43 19.14
CA GLU A 222 1.70 18.54 18.30
C GLU A 222 0.18 18.47 17.97
N TYR A 223 -0.56 17.50 18.52
CA TYR A 223 -1.95 17.16 18.15
C TYR A 223 -2.93 17.06 19.33
#